data_AF-A0A386TTS0-F1
#
_entry.id   AF-A0A386TTS0-F1
#
_cell.length_a   1.000
_cell.length_b   1.000
_cell.length_c   1.000
_cell.angle_alpha   90.00
_cell.angle_beta   90.00
_cell.angle_gamma   90.00
#
_symmetry.space_group_name_H-M   'P 1'
#
loop_
_entity.id
_entity.type
_entity.pdbx_description
1 polymer ?
#
loop_
_entity_poly.entity_id
_entity_poly.type
_entity_poly.pdbx_seq_one_letter_code
_entity_poly.pdbx_strand_id
1 'polypeptide(L)'
;SLPSPSSLLQKLRETSSESILSTPWPSRRDEPFRFTDLSILRNSQIIPISHPPNPSRISAINLHTQFPHLTIVDGHLVQSSEFQKGVYVGSLSGLAPDITERVSEFVGGFDGGDLFWSINGIGAPDVTVVYVPEGCRVESPIHLGYFAMEGGSGERMKVSNPRVVVVVEKGGEVDIIEEFSAIEGNDDQCYWTNSAL
;
A
#
# COMPACT_ATOMS: atom_id res chain seq x y z
N SER A 1 18.48 15.74 -12.72
CA SER A 1 18.12 16.03 -11.31
C SER A 1 17.57 14.76 -10.71
N LEU A 2 17.98 14.38 -9.50
CA LEU A 2 17.39 13.24 -8.80
C LEU A 2 15.89 13.48 -8.60
N PRO A 3 15.03 12.45 -8.77
CA PRO A 3 13.60 12.61 -8.53
C PRO A 3 13.36 12.88 -7.04
N SER A 4 12.48 13.84 -6.74
CA SER A 4 12.01 14.06 -5.37
C SER A 4 10.90 13.06 -5.02
N PRO A 5 10.69 12.73 -3.74
CA PRO A 5 9.57 11.88 -3.30
C PRO A 5 8.20 12.36 -3.81
N SER A 6 7.98 13.69 -3.81
CA SER A 6 6.76 14.30 -4.35
C SER A 6 6.59 14.05 -5.86
N SER A 7 7.67 14.14 -6.63
CA SER A 7 7.66 13.89 -8.07
C SER A 7 7.41 12.41 -8.41
N LEU A 8 7.88 11.48 -7.57
CA LEU A 8 7.64 10.05 -7.75
C LEU A 8 6.18 9.67 -7.53
N LEU A 9 5.59 10.19 -6.45
CA LEU A 9 4.18 9.97 -6.16
C LEU A 9 3.28 10.64 -7.21
N GLN A 10 3.66 11.82 -7.71
CA GLN A 10 2.98 12.46 -8.82
C GLN A 10 3.05 11.61 -10.10
N LYS A 11 4.24 11.13 -10.47
CA LYS A 11 4.42 10.27 -11.65
C LYS A 11 3.58 9.00 -11.55
N LEU A 12 3.55 8.34 -10.38
CA LEU A 12 2.71 7.18 -10.14
C LEU A 12 1.22 7.48 -10.41
N ARG A 13 0.73 8.62 -9.92
CA ARG A 13 -0.67 9.02 -10.14
C ARG A 13 -0.95 9.31 -11.60
N GLU A 14 -0.04 9.98 -12.30
CA GLU A 14 -0.15 10.30 -13.72
C GLU A 14 -0.20 9.03 -14.57
N THR A 15 0.76 8.12 -14.42
CA THR A 15 0.79 6.86 -15.18
C THR A 15 -0.41 5.97 -14.88
N SER A 16 -0.83 5.90 -13.62
CA SER A 16 -2.01 5.13 -13.22
C SER A 16 -3.31 5.75 -13.76
N SER A 17 -3.39 7.08 -13.82
CA SER A 17 -4.53 7.80 -14.43
C SER A 17 -4.60 7.56 -15.93
N GLU A 18 -3.47 7.51 -16.64
CA GLU A 18 -3.45 7.18 -18.06
C GLU A 18 -3.89 5.73 -18.31
N SER A 19 -3.39 4.80 -17.50
CA SER A 19 -3.75 3.38 -17.58
C SER A 19 -5.26 3.16 -17.34
N ILE A 20 -5.85 3.82 -16.33
CA ILE A 20 -7.26 3.59 -15.97
C ILE A 20 -8.22 3.97 -17.11
N LEU A 21 -7.88 4.94 -17.94
CA LEU A 21 -8.73 5.41 -19.04
C LEU A 21 -8.90 4.35 -20.13
N SER A 22 -7.94 3.43 -20.25
CA SER A 22 -7.95 2.35 -21.24
C SER A 22 -8.20 0.97 -20.63
N THR A 23 -8.32 0.88 -19.31
CA THR A 23 -8.50 -0.39 -18.59
C THR A 23 -9.96 -0.55 -18.18
N PRO A 24 -10.73 -1.44 -18.83
CA PRO A 24 -12.13 -1.66 -18.46
C PRO A 24 -12.23 -2.33 -17.09
N TRP A 25 -13.41 -2.21 -16.47
CA TRP A 25 -13.75 -3.04 -15.33
C TRP A 25 -13.68 -4.52 -15.68
N PRO A 26 -12.98 -5.35 -14.88
CA PRO A 26 -12.96 -6.77 -15.09
C PRO A 26 -14.36 -7.37 -15.05
N SER A 27 -14.54 -8.42 -15.84
CA SER A 27 -15.80 -9.13 -16.01
C SER A 27 -15.59 -10.63 -15.78
N ARG A 28 -16.69 -11.37 -15.60
CA ARG A 28 -16.62 -12.83 -15.51
C ARG A 28 -16.19 -13.53 -16.81
N ARG A 29 -15.99 -12.78 -17.91
CA ARG A 29 -15.42 -13.31 -19.16
C ARG A 29 -13.89 -13.30 -19.14
N ASP A 30 -13.30 -12.48 -18.28
CA ASP A 30 -11.85 -12.39 -18.12
C ASP A 30 -11.40 -13.54 -17.21
N GLU A 31 -10.48 -14.39 -17.70
CA GLU A 31 -10.08 -15.61 -17.01
C GLU A 31 -9.65 -15.39 -15.54
N PRO A 32 -8.90 -14.31 -15.17
CA PRO A 32 -8.55 -14.05 -13.78
C PRO A 32 -9.76 -13.74 -12.87
N PHE A 33 -10.90 -13.35 -13.44
CA PHE A 33 -12.08 -12.88 -12.71
C PHE A 33 -13.35 -13.72 -12.96
N ARG A 34 -13.24 -14.84 -13.69
CA ARG A 34 -14.39 -15.70 -14.05
C ARG A 34 -15.22 -16.19 -12.87
N PHE A 35 -14.60 -16.28 -11.68
CA PHE A 35 -15.23 -16.74 -10.44
C PHE A 35 -15.32 -15.66 -9.35
N THR A 36 -14.87 -14.44 -9.64
CA THR A 36 -14.86 -13.34 -8.66
C THR A 36 -16.00 -12.39 -8.97
N ASP A 37 -16.96 -12.28 -8.04
CA ASP A 37 -18.07 -11.34 -8.19
C ASP A 37 -17.67 -9.94 -7.71
N LEU A 38 -17.47 -9.05 -8.69
CA LEU A 38 -17.09 -7.66 -8.44
C LEU A 38 -18.30 -6.69 -8.37
N SER A 39 -19.53 -7.21 -8.40
CA SER A 39 -20.74 -6.38 -8.42
C SER A 39 -20.88 -5.49 -7.17
N ILE A 40 -20.44 -5.97 -6.00
CA ILE A 40 -20.45 -5.17 -4.77
C ILE A 40 -19.64 -3.89 -4.92
N LEU A 41 -18.43 -3.98 -5.49
CA LEU A 41 -17.58 -2.81 -5.71
C LEU A 41 -18.16 -1.91 -6.81
N ARG A 42 -18.63 -2.51 -7.92
CA ARG A 42 -19.18 -1.76 -9.06
C ARG A 42 -20.45 -0.98 -8.71
N ASN A 43 -21.29 -1.53 -7.83
CA ASN A 43 -22.58 -0.95 -7.46
C ASN A 43 -22.50 -0.07 -6.21
N SER A 44 -21.35 -0.02 -5.52
CA SER A 44 -21.16 0.85 -4.36
C SER A 44 -20.84 2.28 -4.77
N GLN A 45 -21.25 3.24 -3.95
CA GLN A 45 -20.68 4.59 -3.97
C GLN A 45 -19.29 4.53 -3.32
N ILE A 46 -18.24 4.43 -4.14
CA ILE A 46 -16.85 4.36 -3.66
C ILE A 46 -16.40 5.76 -3.22
N ILE A 47 -15.95 5.87 -1.96
CA ILE A 47 -15.50 7.11 -1.34
C ILE A 47 -14.03 6.92 -0.92
N PRO A 48 -13.08 7.61 -1.58
CA PRO A 48 -11.68 7.50 -1.22
C PRO A 48 -11.41 8.13 0.16
N ILE A 49 -10.57 7.48 0.94
CA ILE A 49 -9.98 8.05 2.15
C ILE A 49 -8.75 8.85 1.70
N SER A 50 -8.81 10.18 1.85
CA SER A 50 -7.80 11.10 1.33
C SER A 50 -7.08 11.90 2.42
N HIS A 51 -7.31 11.56 3.68
CA HIS A 51 -6.73 12.25 4.82
C HIS A 51 -6.05 11.27 5.77
N PRO A 52 -5.04 11.73 6.53
CA PRO A 52 -4.42 10.92 7.56
C PRO A 52 -5.42 10.38 8.58
N PRO A 53 -5.16 9.21 9.18
CA PRO A 53 -6.00 8.62 10.21
C PRO A 53 -6.06 9.49 11.46
N ASN A 54 -7.17 9.40 12.20
CA ASN A 54 -7.35 10.18 13.43
C ASN A 54 -6.35 9.73 14.52
N PRO A 55 -5.45 10.61 15.00
CA PRO A 55 -4.43 10.24 15.99
C PRO A 55 -4.99 9.63 17.28
N SER A 56 -6.18 10.02 17.72
CA SER A 56 -6.78 9.49 18.95
C SER A 56 -7.26 8.04 18.82
N ARG A 57 -7.47 7.55 17.59
CA ARG A 57 -7.87 6.15 17.32
C ARG A 57 -6.67 5.25 17.03
N ILE A 58 -5.53 5.82 16.63
CA ILE A 58 -4.30 5.05 16.35
C ILE A 58 -3.80 4.34 17.61
N SER A 59 -3.92 4.95 18.78
CA SER A 59 -3.50 4.36 20.06
C SER A 59 -4.26 3.09 20.45
N ALA A 60 -5.43 2.85 19.87
CA ALA A 60 -6.20 1.63 20.07
C ALA A 60 -5.73 0.48 19.18
N ILE A 61 -4.88 0.76 18.18
CA ILE A 61 -4.34 -0.26 17.28
C ILE A 61 -3.23 -1.00 18.03
N ASN A 62 -3.41 -2.30 18.18
CA ASN A 62 -2.39 -3.18 18.73
C ASN A 62 -2.11 -4.30 17.73
N LEU A 63 -0.96 -4.22 17.06
CA LEU A 63 -0.49 -5.32 16.23
C LEU A 63 0.21 -6.33 17.14
N HIS A 64 -0.44 -7.47 17.37
CA HIS A 64 0.07 -8.52 18.26
C HIS A 64 1.16 -9.35 17.56
N THR A 65 2.37 -8.80 17.47
CA THR A 65 3.52 -9.43 16.83
C THR A 65 4.79 -9.31 17.66
N GLN A 66 5.62 -10.35 17.61
CA GLN A 66 6.98 -10.34 18.16
C GLN A 66 8.02 -9.84 17.15
N PHE A 67 7.62 -9.68 15.88
CA PHE A 67 8.50 -9.27 14.80
C PHE A 67 8.56 -7.74 14.65
N PRO A 68 9.67 -7.19 14.13
CA PRO A 68 9.71 -5.81 13.67
C PRO A 68 8.58 -5.55 12.67
N HIS A 69 7.84 -4.47 12.87
CA HIS A 69 6.60 -4.23 12.14
C HIS A 69 6.40 -2.78 11.73
N LEU A 70 5.50 -2.62 10.76
CA LEU A 70 4.90 -1.36 10.37
C LEU A 70 3.39 -1.44 10.63
N THR A 71 2.83 -0.31 11.04
CA THR A 71 1.39 -0.11 11.11
C THR A 71 0.99 0.86 10.01
N ILE A 72 0.19 0.38 9.07
CA ILE A 72 -0.34 1.16 7.96
C ILE A 72 -1.85 1.26 8.15
N VAL A 73 -2.38 2.48 8.29
CA VAL A 73 -3.80 2.72 8.55
C VAL A 73 -4.39 3.51 7.40
N ASP A 74 -5.41 2.95 6.75
CA ASP A 74 -6.06 3.54 5.57
C ASP A 74 -5.07 4.03 4.49
N GLY A 75 -3.94 3.34 4.37
CA GLY A 75 -2.86 3.63 3.41
C GLY A 75 -1.75 4.54 3.93
N HIS A 76 -1.87 5.10 5.14
CA HIS A 76 -0.84 5.93 5.76
C HIS A 76 0.04 5.11 6.70
N LEU A 77 1.37 5.21 6.56
CA LEU A 77 2.30 4.68 7.56
C LEU A 77 2.22 5.51 8.84
N VAL A 78 1.78 4.92 9.95
CA VAL A 78 1.64 5.62 11.25
C VAL A 78 2.69 5.23 12.27
N GLN A 79 3.24 4.02 12.17
CA GLN A 79 4.26 3.50 13.07
C GLN A 79 5.20 2.58 12.30
N SER A 80 6.48 2.62 12.64
CA SER A 80 7.51 1.73 12.11
C SER A 80 8.46 1.37 13.25
N SER A 81 8.89 0.11 13.29
CA SER A 81 9.94 -0.36 14.19
C SER A 81 11.31 0.14 13.74
N GLU A 82 12.33 0.02 14.60
CA GLU A 82 13.71 0.12 14.14
C GLU A 82 14.13 -1.19 13.49
N PHE A 83 14.84 -1.09 12.37
CA PHE A 83 15.32 -2.25 11.60
C PHE A 83 16.84 -2.31 11.61
N GLN A 84 17.38 -3.45 11.19
CA GLN A 84 18.82 -3.68 11.14
C GLN A 84 19.53 -2.60 10.32
N LYS A 85 20.75 -2.25 10.75
CA LYS A 85 21.52 -1.16 10.14
C LYS A 85 21.69 -1.38 8.62
N GLY A 86 21.30 -0.38 7.85
CA GLY A 86 21.40 -0.39 6.39
C GLY A 86 20.10 -0.79 5.68
N VAL A 87 19.19 -1.50 6.34
CA VAL A 87 17.83 -1.71 5.82
C VAL A 87 17.01 -0.46 6.10
N TYR A 88 16.34 0.04 5.06
CA TYR A 88 15.42 1.15 5.19
C TYR A 88 13.99 0.65 5.14
N VAL A 89 13.19 1.09 6.11
CA VAL A 89 11.75 0.79 6.19
C VAL A 89 11.01 2.04 6.62
N GLY A 90 10.25 2.64 5.72
CA GLY A 90 9.61 3.92 6.01
C GLY A 90 8.85 4.49 4.81
N SER A 91 8.47 5.77 4.90
CA SER A 91 7.82 6.49 3.80
C SER A 91 8.78 6.78 2.65
N LEU A 92 8.25 7.04 1.46
CA LEU A 92 9.03 7.49 0.31
C LEU A 92 9.79 8.80 0.59
N SER A 93 9.20 9.67 1.42
CA SER A 93 9.77 10.95 1.80
C SER A 93 11.01 10.88 2.69
N GLY A 94 11.22 9.76 3.38
CA GLY A 94 12.37 9.56 4.27
C GLY A 94 13.59 8.94 3.60
N LEU A 95 13.54 8.64 2.30
CA LEU A 95 14.64 8.03 1.58
C LEU A 95 15.86 8.96 1.48
N ALA A 96 17.04 8.36 1.64
CA ALA A 96 18.29 9.01 1.30
C ALA A 96 18.39 9.22 -0.24
N PRO A 97 19.10 10.25 -0.73
CA PRO A 97 19.16 10.56 -2.16
C PRO A 97 19.69 9.42 -3.04
N ASP A 98 20.66 8.65 -2.54
CA ASP A 98 21.27 7.50 -3.19
C ASP A 98 20.30 6.31 -3.34
N ILE A 99 19.40 6.11 -2.37
CA ILE A 99 18.38 5.05 -2.41
C ILE A 99 17.17 5.50 -3.26
N THR A 100 16.86 6.81 -3.25
CA THR A 100 15.72 7.38 -3.98
C THR A 100 15.78 7.09 -5.48
N GLU A 101 16.95 7.23 -6.10
CA GLU A 101 17.13 6.92 -7.53
C GLU A 101 16.78 5.47 -7.82
N ARG A 102 17.32 4.55 -7.02
CA ARG A 102 17.10 3.12 -7.21
C ARG A 102 15.63 2.72 -7.00
N VAL A 103 15.00 3.21 -5.94
CA VAL A 103 13.58 2.96 -5.65
C VAL A 103 12.67 3.56 -6.74
N SER A 104 13.06 4.68 -7.34
CA SER A 104 12.26 5.35 -8.38
C SER A 104 11.98 4.50 -9.61
N GLU A 105 12.85 3.54 -9.92
CA GLU A 105 12.69 2.60 -11.03
C GLU A 105 11.46 1.70 -10.83
N PHE A 106 11.08 1.45 -9.57
CA PHE A 106 10.03 0.48 -9.21
C PHE A 106 8.71 1.15 -8.78
N VAL A 107 8.74 2.39 -8.29
CA VAL A 107 7.52 3.08 -7.81
C VAL A 107 6.45 3.24 -8.89
N GLY A 108 6.85 3.57 -10.13
CA GLY A 108 5.93 3.81 -11.25
C GLY A 108 6.09 2.89 -12.44
N GLY A 109 6.95 1.86 -12.34
CA GLY A 109 7.47 1.09 -13.48
C GLY A 109 6.79 -0.25 -13.76
N PHE A 110 5.64 -0.55 -13.13
CA PHE A 110 4.96 -1.83 -13.37
C PHE A 110 3.98 -1.75 -14.53
N ASP A 111 4.45 -2.10 -15.72
CA ASP A 111 3.62 -2.31 -16.90
C ASP A 111 2.98 -3.71 -16.83
N GLY A 112 1.65 -3.75 -16.64
CA GLY A 112 0.90 -5.01 -16.60
C GLY A 112 -0.06 -5.17 -15.42
N GLY A 113 -0.22 -4.14 -14.59
CA GLY A 113 -1.26 -4.12 -13.55
C GLY A 113 -2.67 -4.10 -14.14
N ASP A 114 -3.64 -4.64 -13.40
CA ASP A 114 -5.05 -4.57 -13.75
C ASP A 114 -5.68 -3.22 -13.33
N LEU A 115 -7.01 -3.12 -13.44
CA LEU A 115 -7.75 -1.93 -13.02
C LEU A 115 -7.46 -1.55 -11.55
N PHE A 116 -7.33 -2.54 -10.66
CA PHE A 116 -7.16 -2.32 -9.23
C PHE A 116 -5.77 -1.79 -8.89
N TRP A 117 -4.75 -2.22 -9.64
CA TRP A 117 -3.40 -1.64 -9.58
C TRP A 117 -3.40 -0.14 -9.90
N SER A 118 -4.10 0.24 -10.97
CA SER A 118 -4.22 1.65 -11.38
C SER A 118 -5.06 2.47 -10.38
N ILE A 119 -6.14 1.90 -9.83
CA ILE A 119 -6.89 2.55 -8.75
C ILE A 119 -5.99 2.77 -7.52
N ASN A 120 -5.17 1.79 -7.16
CA ASN A 120 -4.21 1.93 -6.07
C ASN A 120 -3.22 3.07 -6.35
N GLY A 121 -2.61 3.10 -7.53
CA GLY A 121 -1.63 4.13 -7.88
C GLY A 121 -2.18 5.55 -7.92
N ILE A 122 -3.44 5.74 -8.35
CA ILE A 122 -4.13 7.04 -8.27
C ILE A 122 -4.41 7.42 -6.81
N GLY A 123 -4.93 6.45 -6.03
CA GLY A 123 -5.47 6.67 -4.70
C GLY A 123 -4.47 6.56 -3.56
N ALA A 124 -3.23 6.13 -3.81
CA ALA A 124 -2.22 5.95 -2.77
C ALA A 124 -1.88 7.31 -2.12
N PRO A 125 -2.02 7.44 -0.79
CA PRO A 125 -1.67 8.69 -0.11
C PRO A 125 -0.15 8.89 -0.03
N ASP A 126 0.61 7.80 0.07
CA ASP A 126 2.07 7.73 0.08
C ASP A 126 2.51 6.32 -0.39
N VAL A 127 3.82 6.10 -0.51
CA VAL A 127 4.41 4.78 -0.76
C VAL A 127 5.30 4.41 0.43
N THR A 128 5.00 3.27 1.03
CA THR A 128 5.89 2.64 2.02
C THR A 128 6.99 1.90 1.30
N VAL A 129 8.24 2.05 1.73
CA VAL A 129 9.41 1.47 1.06
C VAL A 129 10.13 0.56 2.05
N VAL A 130 10.40 -0.66 1.60
CA VAL A 130 11.33 -1.60 2.23
C VAL A 130 12.51 -1.74 1.27
N TYR A 131 13.68 -1.26 1.66
CA TYR A 131 14.91 -1.39 0.88
C TYR A 131 15.94 -2.22 1.63
N VAL A 132 16.37 -3.31 0.99
CA VAL A 132 17.34 -4.28 1.52
C VAL A 132 18.63 -4.21 0.68
N PRO A 133 19.76 -3.77 1.26
CA PRO A 133 21.02 -3.62 0.51
C PRO A 133 21.62 -4.93 0.00
N GLU A 134 22.62 -4.81 -0.88
CA GLU A 134 23.35 -5.94 -1.44
C GLU A 134 23.93 -6.84 -0.34
N GLY A 135 23.71 -8.15 -0.48
CA GLY A 135 24.22 -9.16 0.46
C GLY A 135 23.62 -9.09 1.87
N CYS A 136 22.60 -8.27 2.11
CA CYS A 136 21.99 -8.08 3.41
C CYS A 136 20.83 -9.08 3.62
N ARG A 137 20.98 -9.98 4.59
CA ARG A 137 19.89 -10.87 5.02
C ARG A 137 19.19 -10.26 6.23
N VAL A 138 17.88 -10.03 6.13
CA VAL A 138 17.05 -9.60 7.25
C VAL A 138 16.74 -10.80 8.14
N GLU A 139 17.21 -10.78 9.39
CA GLU A 139 17.12 -11.95 10.27
C GLU A 139 15.68 -12.29 10.71
N SER A 140 14.85 -11.26 10.88
CA SER A 140 13.44 -11.40 11.28
C SER A 140 12.52 -10.94 10.17
N PRO A 141 11.37 -11.62 9.95
CA PRO A 141 10.37 -11.14 9.01
C PRO A 141 9.92 -9.70 9.33
N ILE A 142 9.67 -8.91 8.29
CA ILE A 142 9.06 -7.59 8.41
C ILE A 142 7.56 -7.79 8.37
N HIS A 143 6.86 -7.41 9.43
CA HIS A 143 5.41 -7.54 9.53
C HIS A 143 4.71 -6.23 9.11
N LEU A 144 3.98 -6.26 8.01
CA LEU A 144 3.14 -5.19 7.50
C LEU A 144 1.71 -5.37 8.01
N GLY A 145 1.32 -4.62 9.05
CA GLY A 145 -0.04 -4.59 9.56
C GLY A 145 -0.87 -3.50 8.87
N TYR A 146 -1.84 -3.90 8.08
CA TYR A 146 -2.79 -3.02 7.39
C TYR A 146 -4.10 -2.94 8.17
N PHE A 147 -4.47 -1.73 8.59
CA PHE A 147 -5.67 -1.47 9.39
C PHE A 147 -6.66 -0.60 8.64
N ALA A 148 -7.89 -1.10 8.49
CA ALA A 148 -9.02 -0.30 8.01
C ALA A 148 -9.67 0.44 9.20
N MET A 149 -9.49 1.77 9.27
CA MET A 149 -10.02 2.61 10.36
C MET A 149 -11.35 3.25 9.99
N GLU A 150 -11.50 3.69 8.74
CA GLU A 150 -12.75 4.20 8.22
C GLU A 150 -13.52 3.13 7.44
N GLY A 151 -14.76 2.91 7.85
CA GLY A 151 -15.74 2.16 7.08
C GLY A 151 -16.91 3.03 6.67
N GLY A 152 -17.64 2.55 5.66
CA GLY A 152 -18.88 3.15 5.20
C GLY A 152 -20.11 2.35 5.65
N SER A 153 -21.29 2.86 5.32
CA SER A 153 -22.57 2.27 5.69
C SER A 153 -23.51 2.20 4.49
N GLY A 154 -24.29 1.12 4.38
CA GLY A 154 -25.18 0.89 3.25
C GLY A 154 -24.41 0.72 1.95
N GLU A 155 -24.73 1.54 0.93
CA GLU A 155 -24.06 1.50 -0.38
C GLU A 155 -22.76 2.31 -0.46
N ARG A 156 -22.41 3.05 0.61
CA ARG A 156 -21.20 3.88 0.63
C ARG A 156 -20.02 3.03 1.08
N MET A 157 -19.08 2.77 0.18
CA MET A 157 -17.88 1.97 0.46
C MET A 157 -16.68 2.90 0.62
N LYS A 158 -16.06 2.89 1.80
CA LYS A 158 -14.78 3.59 2.00
C LYS A 158 -13.65 2.78 1.35
N VAL A 159 -12.78 3.44 0.59
CA VAL A 159 -11.61 2.78 -0.02
C VAL A 159 -10.31 3.41 0.47
N SER A 160 -9.38 2.56 0.91
CA SER A 160 -7.99 2.91 1.16
C SER A 160 -7.08 2.22 0.15
N ASN A 161 -5.96 2.87 -0.19
CA ASN A 161 -4.98 2.35 -1.16
C ASN A 161 -3.58 2.30 -0.55
N PRO A 162 -3.30 1.40 0.41
CA PRO A 162 -1.93 1.16 0.88
C PRO A 162 -1.04 0.73 -0.27
N ARG A 163 0.15 1.34 -0.40
CA ARG A 163 1.12 0.93 -1.40
C ARG A 163 2.48 0.72 -0.77
N VAL A 164 3.03 -0.46 -0.96
CA VAL A 164 4.37 -0.85 -0.51
C VAL A 164 5.23 -1.09 -1.75
N VAL A 165 6.52 -0.78 -1.67
CA VAL A 165 7.52 -1.18 -2.65
C VAL A 165 8.66 -1.85 -1.89
N VAL A 166 8.92 -3.10 -2.24
CA VAL A 166 10.02 -3.88 -1.67
C VAL A 166 11.15 -3.99 -2.71
N VAL A 167 12.28 -3.37 -2.42
CA VAL A 167 13.50 -3.46 -3.24
C VAL A 167 14.52 -4.28 -2.49
N VAL A 168 14.81 -5.48 -3.01
CA VAL A 168 15.84 -6.36 -2.49
C VAL A 168 16.99 -6.39 -3.49
N GLU A 169 18.12 -5.81 -3.09
CA GLU A 169 19.30 -5.82 -3.94
C GLU A 169 19.93 -7.21 -4.01
N LYS A 170 20.86 -7.37 -4.95
CA LYS A 170 21.50 -8.65 -5.26
C LYS A 170 22.01 -9.36 -3.99
N GLY A 171 21.63 -10.62 -3.83
CA GLY A 171 22.04 -11.43 -2.68
C GLY A 171 21.47 -10.98 -1.33
N GLY A 172 20.57 -9.98 -1.31
CA GLY A 172 19.75 -9.67 -0.16
C GLY A 172 18.61 -10.69 0.00
N GLU A 173 18.11 -10.80 1.22
CA GLU A 173 17.02 -11.72 1.57
C GLU A 173 16.15 -11.07 2.65
N VAL A 174 14.83 -11.14 2.49
CA VAL A 174 13.86 -10.64 3.46
C VAL A 174 12.59 -11.48 3.39
N ASP A 175 12.02 -11.75 4.56
CA ASP A 175 10.69 -12.33 4.70
C ASP A 175 9.68 -11.22 5.01
N ILE A 176 8.53 -11.24 4.34
CA ILE A 176 7.43 -10.28 4.55
C ILE A 176 6.21 -11.03 5.05
N ILE A 177 5.55 -10.48 6.08
CA ILE A 177 4.23 -10.93 6.55
C ILE A 177 3.25 -9.79 6.30
N GLU A 178 2.15 -10.05 5.59
CA GLU A 178 1.05 -9.10 5.41
C GLU A 178 -0.15 -9.53 6.24
N GLU A 179 -0.58 -8.68 7.17
CA GLU A 179 -1.77 -8.91 8.01
C GLU A 179 -2.77 -7.78 7.77
N PHE A 180 -4.02 -8.15 7.49
CA PHE A 180 -5.11 -7.21 7.22
C PHE A 180 -6.17 -7.32 8.30
N SER A 181 -6.45 -6.22 8.98
CA SER A 181 -7.37 -6.16 10.12
C SER A 181 -8.26 -4.92 10.04
N ALA A 182 -9.50 -5.03 10.52
CA ALA A 182 -10.34 -3.85 10.78
C ALA A 182 -10.10 -3.38 12.22
N ILE A 183 -10.25 -2.08 12.49
CA ILE A 183 -10.25 -1.59 13.87
C ILE A 183 -11.56 -1.98 14.56
N GLU A 184 -11.47 -2.38 15.83
CA GLU A 184 -12.63 -2.70 16.67
C GLU A 184 -13.69 -1.57 16.65
N GLY A 185 -14.97 -1.96 16.65
CA GLY A 185 -16.10 -1.03 16.63
C GLY A 185 -16.58 -0.63 15.23
N ASN A 186 -16.00 -1.22 14.18
CA ASN A 186 -16.44 -1.07 12.79
C ASN A 186 -17.22 -2.31 12.28
N ASP A 187 -17.77 -3.16 13.16
CA ASP A 187 -18.29 -4.49 12.81
C ASP A 187 -19.43 -4.47 11.75
N ASP A 188 -20.21 -3.39 11.70
CA ASP A 188 -21.32 -3.21 10.75
C ASP A 188 -20.94 -2.34 9.53
N GLN A 189 -19.66 -1.97 9.38
CA GLN A 189 -19.21 -1.09 8.32
C GLN A 189 -18.53 -1.87 7.19
N CYS A 190 -18.72 -1.38 5.95
CA CYS A 190 -18.03 -1.94 4.79
C CYS A 190 -16.83 -1.07 4.41
N TYR A 191 -15.72 -1.72 4.08
CA TYR A 191 -14.53 -1.06 3.58
C TYR A 191 -13.91 -1.88 2.44
N TRP A 192 -13.14 -1.18 1.62
CA TRP A 192 -12.31 -1.77 0.58
C TRP A 192 -10.85 -1.36 0.82
N THR A 193 -10.03 -2.31 1.23
CA THR A 193 -8.58 -2.14 1.25
C THR A 193 -8.03 -2.63 -0.08
N ASN A 194 -7.58 -1.71 -0.92
CA ASN A 194 -6.96 -2.00 -2.20
C ASN A 194 -5.43 -1.90 -2.05
N SER A 195 -4.80 -2.87 -1.38
CA SER A 195 -3.35 -2.86 -1.16
C SER A 195 -2.57 -3.31 -2.39
N ALA A 196 -1.37 -2.76 -2.57
CA ALA A 196 -0.41 -3.21 -3.57
C ALA A 196 1.00 -3.27 -2.96
N LEU A 197 1.74 -4.34 -3.23
CA LEU A 197 3.12 -4.57 -2.81
C LEU A 197 3.99 -4.93 -4.02
#